data_AF-A0A0M0BQM9-F1
#
_entry.id   AF-A0A0M0BQM9-F1
#
_cell.length_a   1.000
_cell.length_b   1.000
_cell.length_c   1.000
_cell.angle_alpha   90.00
_cell.angle_beta   90.00
_cell.angle_gamma   90.00
#
_symmetry.space_group_name_H-M   'P 1'
#
loop_
_entity.id
_entity.type
_entity.pdbx_description
1 polymer ?
#
loop_
_entity_poly.entity_id
_entity_poly.type
_entity_poly.pdbx_seq_one_letter_code
_entity_poly.pdbx_strand_id
1 'polypeptide(L)'
;MTGRRELTPSDVRGLVFEALDVIADAQSKLQLPICPHLEETRERLRGGEFRAEPFIADRGGPYDMDHGAFEPPSTIILDSSLPFCDWPLSIPEFPEALARYCATHEVIHADDHTGGDRLLRETRGHILREHGDKLESGMFIIEAEGGGDSIRSWEELAELWANQYVDMVTHYRSYVALRHRRLPKLDYIWAGLNKDFFPPNLLTRIERQRGVEYVFDVIERRAGSYCLIDALREFESIGERSAYRYTV
;
A
#
# COMPACT_ATOMS: atom_id res chain seq x y z
N MET A 1 17.04 -2.53 30.88
CA MET A 1 16.85 -1.13 30.46
C MET A 1 16.08 -1.15 29.15
N THR A 2 14.78 -0.88 29.18
CA THR A 2 13.95 -0.73 27.98
C THR A 2 14.12 0.71 27.49
N GLY A 3 15.14 0.94 26.68
CA GLY A 3 15.47 2.25 26.14
C GLY A 3 14.41 2.69 25.14
N ARG A 4 13.50 3.56 25.58
CA ARG A 4 12.63 4.33 24.68
C ARG A 4 13.50 5.27 23.86
N ARG A 5 13.56 5.08 22.54
CA ARG A 5 14.14 6.00 21.57
C ARG A 5 13.10 6.26 20.49
N GLU A 6 12.59 7.49 20.45
CA GLU A 6 11.72 7.99 19.38
C GLU A 6 12.52 8.14 18.08
N LEU A 7 11.84 8.06 16.93
CA LEU A 7 12.48 8.40 15.66
C LEU A 7 12.83 9.88 15.65
N THR A 8 14.02 10.18 15.13
CA THR A 8 14.43 11.53 14.80
C THR A 8 14.34 11.74 13.29
N PRO A 9 14.30 12.99 12.80
CA PRO A 9 14.47 13.31 11.38
C PRO A 9 15.66 12.60 10.70
N SER A 10 16.78 12.42 11.44
CA SER A 10 17.95 11.71 10.92
C SER A 10 17.72 10.21 10.79
N ASP A 11 16.95 9.61 11.69
CA ASP A 11 16.60 8.19 11.62
C ASP A 11 15.63 7.94 10.45
N VAL A 12 14.64 8.81 10.27
CA VAL A 12 13.73 8.78 9.11
C VAL A 12 14.50 8.87 7.80
N ARG A 13 15.44 9.82 7.69
CA ARG A 13 16.33 9.93 6.52
C ARG A 13 17.10 8.64 6.28
N GLY A 14 17.68 8.05 7.33
CA GLY A 14 18.42 6.78 7.24
C GLY A 14 17.55 5.65 6.69
N LEU A 15 16.35 5.49 7.25
CA LEU A 15 15.37 4.48 6.83
C LEU A 15 14.93 4.67 5.37
N VAL A 16 14.71 5.92 4.93
CA VAL A 16 14.34 6.22 3.54
C VAL A 16 15.43 5.80 2.56
N PHE A 17 16.69 6.14 2.83
CA PHE A 17 17.78 5.75 1.93
C PHE A 17 18.05 4.24 1.96
N GLU A 18 17.87 3.59 3.11
CA GLU A 18 17.88 2.13 3.20
C GLU A 18 16.75 1.52 2.34
N ALA A 19 15.53 2.05 2.42
CA ALA A 19 14.40 1.61 1.62
C ALA A 19 14.65 1.76 0.11
N LEU A 20 15.19 2.91 -0.33
CA LEU A 20 15.59 3.12 -1.73
C LEU A 20 16.58 2.06 -2.23
N ASP A 21 17.54 1.66 -1.39
CA ASP A 21 18.53 0.63 -1.73
C ASP A 21 17.91 -0.79 -1.73
N VAL A 22 16.98 -1.07 -0.82
CA VAL A 22 16.22 -2.33 -0.79
C VAL A 22 15.36 -2.47 -2.04
N ILE A 23 14.62 -1.43 -2.40
CA ILE A 23 13.78 -1.40 -3.60
C ILE A 23 14.65 -1.57 -4.85
N ALA A 24 15.75 -0.83 -4.97
CA ALA A 24 16.65 -0.91 -6.12
C ALA A 24 17.18 -2.34 -6.35
N ASP A 25 17.63 -3.00 -5.29
CA ASP A 25 18.10 -4.38 -5.38
C ASP A 25 16.97 -5.35 -5.71
N ALA A 26 15.82 -5.26 -5.04
CA ALA A 26 14.68 -6.13 -5.34
C ALA A 26 14.20 -5.98 -6.79
N GLN A 27 14.06 -4.74 -7.28
CA GLN A 27 13.71 -4.43 -8.67
C GLN A 27 14.70 -5.04 -9.65
N SER A 28 16.00 -4.88 -9.40
CA SER A 28 17.06 -5.43 -10.26
C SER A 28 17.10 -6.96 -10.27
N LYS A 29 16.99 -7.59 -9.09
CA LYS A 29 17.09 -9.06 -8.94
C LYS A 29 15.84 -9.79 -9.42
N LEU A 30 14.67 -9.21 -9.19
CA LEU A 30 13.39 -9.79 -9.59
C LEU A 30 13.01 -9.40 -11.02
N GLN A 31 13.64 -8.38 -11.60
CA GLN A 31 13.28 -7.80 -12.89
C GLN A 31 11.82 -7.31 -12.91
N LEU A 32 11.37 -6.75 -11.79
CA LEU A 32 10.01 -6.24 -11.60
C LEU A 32 10.01 -4.72 -11.43
N PRO A 33 9.08 -3.99 -12.05
CA PRO A 33 8.93 -2.55 -11.88
C PRO A 33 8.28 -2.21 -10.53
N ILE A 34 9.04 -2.32 -9.44
CA ILE A 34 8.58 -1.98 -8.08
C ILE A 34 8.45 -0.46 -7.93
N CYS A 35 9.46 0.29 -8.38
CA CYS A 35 9.46 1.74 -8.45
C CYS A 35 10.02 2.13 -9.82
N PRO A 36 9.17 2.35 -10.83
CA PRO A 36 9.60 2.71 -12.17
C PRO A 36 10.41 4.01 -12.23
N HIS A 37 10.20 4.93 -11.29
CA HIS A 37 10.83 6.26 -11.28
C HIS A 37 11.94 6.40 -10.23
N LEU A 38 12.47 5.28 -9.72
CA LEU A 38 13.29 5.23 -8.51
C LEU A 38 14.50 6.18 -8.48
N GLU A 39 15.18 6.36 -9.61
CA GLU A 39 16.35 7.26 -9.69
C GLU A 39 15.93 8.73 -9.56
N GLU A 40 14.85 9.14 -10.22
CA GLU A 40 14.31 10.50 -10.10
C GLU A 40 13.79 10.75 -8.67
N THR A 41 13.09 9.77 -8.11
CA THR A 41 12.61 9.79 -6.72
C THR A 41 13.78 9.92 -5.73
N ARG A 42 14.86 9.15 -5.93
CA ARG A 42 16.10 9.24 -5.13
C ARG A 42 16.72 10.63 -5.22
N GLU A 43 16.76 11.24 -6.40
CA GLU A 43 17.30 12.60 -6.59
C GLU A 43 16.46 13.66 -5.86
N ARG A 44 15.12 13.58 -5.96
CA ARG A 44 14.21 14.48 -5.24
C ARG A 44 14.37 14.37 -3.73
N LEU A 45 14.44 13.14 -3.19
CA LEU A 45 14.59 12.89 -1.76
C LEU A 45 15.97 13.28 -1.19
N ARG A 46 17.03 13.34 -2.01
CA ARG A 46 18.36 13.84 -1.56
C ARG A 46 18.31 15.28 -1.03
N GLY A 47 17.48 16.12 -1.66
CA GLY A 47 17.24 17.51 -1.26
C GLY A 47 15.99 17.71 -0.40
N GLY A 48 15.32 16.62 0.00
CA GLY A 48 14.04 16.65 0.68
C GLY A 48 14.09 16.89 2.19
N GLU A 49 12.91 16.97 2.78
CA GLU A 49 12.69 17.08 4.22
C GLU A 49 12.26 15.72 4.82
N PHE A 50 12.73 15.44 6.04
CA PHE A 50 12.40 14.22 6.76
C PHE A 50 11.90 14.61 8.13
N ARG A 51 10.71 14.13 8.50
CA ARG A 51 10.09 14.48 9.78
C ARG A 51 9.68 13.22 10.53
N ALA A 52 9.80 13.29 11.85
CA ALA A 52 9.30 12.29 12.76
C ALA A 52 8.26 12.98 13.65
N GLU A 53 6.99 12.73 13.39
CA GLU A 53 5.87 13.42 14.02
C GLU A 53 4.88 12.40 14.58
N PRO A 54 4.30 12.59 15.76
CA PRO A 54 3.30 11.66 16.27
C PRO A 54 2.02 11.77 15.43
N PHE A 55 1.53 10.64 14.89
CA PHE A 55 0.20 10.64 14.29
C PHE A 55 -0.85 10.55 15.41
N ILE A 56 -1.82 11.47 15.38
CA ILE A 56 -2.92 11.46 16.33
C ILE A 56 -3.82 10.27 15.94
N ALA A 57 -3.80 9.20 16.73
CA ALA A 57 -4.67 8.04 16.59
C ALA A 57 -6.12 8.42 16.94
N ASP A 58 -6.79 9.18 16.07
CA ASP A 58 -8.20 9.50 16.19
C ASP A 58 -8.99 8.67 15.16
N ARG A 59 -9.59 7.58 15.68
CA ARG A 59 -10.67 6.74 15.09
C ARG A 59 -10.32 5.55 14.19
N GLY A 60 -9.78 4.49 14.81
CA GLY A 60 -10.14 3.12 14.42
C GLY A 60 -9.15 2.04 14.87
N GLY A 61 -9.58 1.25 15.86
CA GLY A 61 -8.89 0.02 16.27
C GLY A 61 -7.40 0.13 16.65
N PRO A 62 -6.79 -0.97 17.12
CA PRO A 62 -5.35 -1.01 17.42
C PRO A 62 -4.45 -1.15 16.17
N TYR A 63 -5.00 -0.97 14.97
CA TYR A 63 -4.36 -1.30 13.69
C TYR A 63 -4.80 -0.42 12.50
N ASP A 64 -5.42 0.75 12.72
CA ASP A 64 -5.51 1.73 11.64
C ASP A 64 -4.08 2.15 11.29
N MET A 65 -3.56 1.62 10.20
CA MET A 65 -2.22 1.95 9.71
C MET A 65 -2.25 3.24 8.90
N ASP A 66 -2.81 4.31 9.49
CA ASP A 66 -2.57 5.68 9.03
C ASP A 66 -1.14 6.07 9.46
N HIS A 67 -0.14 5.47 8.81
CA HIS A 67 1.27 5.67 9.10
C HIS A 67 1.97 6.39 7.94
N GLY A 68 1.64 7.66 7.77
CA GLY A 68 2.30 8.54 6.82
C GLY A 68 1.39 9.72 6.47
N ALA A 69 1.88 10.95 6.67
CA ALA A 69 1.31 12.11 6.00
C ALA A 69 2.28 12.48 4.88
N PHE A 70 1.87 12.26 3.64
CA PHE A 70 2.68 12.57 2.47
C PHE A 70 2.40 14.00 1.99
N GLU A 71 3.42 14.86 2.06
CA GLU A 71 3.45 16.14 1.35
C GLU A 71 4.36 16.00 0.11
N PRO A 72 3.78 15.78 -1.09
CA PRO A 72 4.58 15.52 -2.27
C PRO A 72 5.49 16.69 -2.68
N PRO A 73 6.63 16.43 -3.36
CA PRO A 73 7.29 15.14 -3.65
C PRO A 73 8.59 14.92 -2.86
N SER A 74 8.89 15.75 -1.87
CA SER A 74 10.21 15.80 -1.22
C SER A 74 10.15 15.70 0.30
N THR A 75 8.98 15.47 0.90
CA THR A 75 8.84 15.35 2.35
C THR A 75 8.35 13.96 2.71
N ILE A 76 9.08 13.27 3.58
CA ILE A 76 8.63 12.00 4.18
C ILE A 76 8.45 12.20 5.68
N ILE A 77 7.25 11.88 6.16
CA ILE A 77 6.86 11.94 7.56
C ILE A 77 6.58 10.53 8.03
N LEU A 78 7.31 10.07 9.04
CA LEU A 78 7.02 8.83 9.74
C LEU A 78 6.56 9.13 11.16
N ASP A 79 5.74 8.24 11.71
CA ASP A 79 5.31 8.35 13.09
C ASP A 79 6.53 8.29 14.03
N SER A 80 6.74 9.32 14.84
CA SER A 80 7.86 9.37 15.79
C SER A 80 7.81 8.23 16.83
N SER A 81 6.62 7.67 17.05
CA SER A 81 6.39 6.55 17.96
C SER A 81 6.75 5.19 17.37
N LEU A 82 7.02 5.08 16.06
CA LEU A 82 7.56 3.86 15.46
C LEU A 82 8.98 3.65 16.01
N PRO A 83 9.14 2.83 17.06
CA PRO A 83 8.81 1.43 16.87
C PRO A 83 8.11 0.80 18.10
N PHE A 84 7.30 1.58 18.83
CA PHE A 84 6.64 1.17 20.07
C PHE A 84 5.22 0.68 19.83
N CYS A 85 4.97 -0.61 20.10
CA CYS A 85 3.65 -1.03 20.53
C CYS A 85 3.58 -0.87 22.05
N ASP A 86 2.53 -0.22 22.58
CA ASP A 86 2.28 -0.08 24.02
C ASP A 86 2.02 -1.42 24.74
N TRP A 87 2.08 -2.53 24.01
CA TRP A 87 2.03 -3.89 24.53
C TRP A 87 3.42 -4.52 24.48
N PRO A 88 3.84 -5.26 25.52
CA PRO A 88 5.10 -6.00 25.50
C PRO A 88 4.98 -7.13 24.46
N LEU A 89 5.21 -6.81 23.19
CA LEU A 89 5.48 -7.81 22.18
C LEU A 89 6.80 -8.45 22.59
N SER A 90 6.76 -9.74 22.88
CA SER A 90 7.92 -10.60 23.09
C SER A 90 8.75 -10.80 21.82
N ILE A 91 8.64 -9.89 20.85
CA ILE A 91 9.22 -9.97 19.50
C ILE A 91 10.14 -8.75 19.30
N PRO A 92 11.43 -8.84 19.68
CA PRO A 92 12.36 -7.72 19.64
C PRO A 92 12.56 -7.07 18.26
N GLU A 93 12.39 -7.85 17.19
CA GLU A 93 12.65 -7.44 15.81
C GLU A 93 11.47 -6.69 15.16
N PHE A 94 10.27 -6.81 15.73
CA PHE A 94 9.03 -6.27 15.15
C PHE A 94 9.03 -4.74 15.06
N PRO A 95 9.40 -4.00 16.12
CA PRO A 95 9.66 -2.56 16.10
C PRO A 95 10.43 -2.08 14.84
N GLU A 96 11.60 -2.65 14.61
CA GLU A 96 12.50 -2.26 13.51
C GLU A 96 11.93 -2.67 12.14
N ALA A 97 11.31 -3.84 12.06
CA ALA A 97 10.64 -4.30 10.85
C ALA A 97 9.49 -3.38 10.43
N LEU A 98 8.72 -2.86 11.38
CA LEU A 98 7.62 -1.93 11.11
C LEU A 98 8.14 -0.58 10.61
N ALA A 99 9.18 -0.02 11.24
CA ALA A 99 9.80 1.22 10.77
C ALA A 99 10.34 1.10 9.34
N ARG A 100 11.01 -0.02 9.00
CA ARG A 100 11.45 -0.32 7.64
C ARG A 100 10.28 -0.48 6.66
N TYR A 101 9.20 -1.12 7.10
CA TYR A 101 7.98 -1.27 6.31
C TYR A 101 7.39 0.10 5.95
N CYS A 102 7.14 0.95 6.94
CA CYS A 102 6.60 2.29 6.73
C CYS A 102 7.51 3.14 5.84
N ALA A 103 8.83 3.13 6.06
CA ALA A 103 9.75 3.88 5.20
C ALA A 103 9.72 3.37 3.74
N THR A 104 9.63 2.06 3.53
CA THR A 104 9.51 1.46 2.20
C THR A 104 8.20 1.85 1.52
N HIS A 105 7.12 1.86 2.28
CA HIS A 105 5.81 2.30 1.84
C HIS A 105 5.79 3.74 1.35
N GLU A 106 6.29 4.67 2.16
CA GLU A 106 6.33 6.10 1.83
C GLU A 106 7.26 6.41 0.66
N VAL A 107 8.35 5.66 0.50
CA VAL A 107 9.21 5.79 -0.68
C VAL A 107 8.48 5.38 -1.96
N ILE A 108 7.64 4.34 -1.91
CA ILE A 108 6.83 3.92 -3.07
C ILE A 108 5.77 4.97 -3.39
N HIS A 109 5.11 5.57 -2.39
CA HIS A 109 4.22 6.71 -2.62
C HIS A 109 4.92 7.91 -3.27
N ALA A 110 6.14 8.25 -2.81
CA ALA A 110 6.94 9.29 -3.42
C ALA A 110 7.28 8.99 -4.89
N ASP A 111 7.49 7.71 -5.21
CA ASP A 111 7.73 7.25 -6.58
C ASP A 111 6.49 7.39 -7.48
N ASP A 112 5.31 6.99 -6.98
CA ASP A 112 4.05 7.13 -7.71
C ASP A 112 3.77 8.59 -8.06
N HIS A 113 3.96 9.49 -7.09
CA HIS A 113 3.77 10.91 -7.31
C HIS A 113 4.81 11.50 -8.26
N THR A 114 6.05 10.99 -8.21
CA THR A 114 7.08 11.33 -9.20
C THR A 114 6.67 10.90 -10.61
N GLY A 115 6.01 9.74 -10.74
CA GLY A 115 5.37 9.26 -11.97
C GLY A 115 4.05 9.96 -12.34
N GLY A 116 3.63 10.98 -11.58
CA GLY A 116 2.40 11.75 -11.82
C GLY A 116 1.12 10.97 -11.54
N ASP A 117 1.14 10.10 -10.53
CA ASP A 117 0.00 9.34 -10.00
C ASP A 117 -0.76 8.60 -11.12
N ARG A 118 0.01 8.00 -12.04
CA ARG A 118 -0.54 7.36 -13.25
C ARG A 118 -1.55 6.28 -12.89
N LEU A 119 -1.22 5.40 -11.93
CA LEU A 119 -2.10 4.30 -11.52
C LEU A 119 -3.44 4.81 -11.01
N LEU A 120 -3.43 5.86 -10.17
CA LEU A 120 -4.64 6.49 -9.65
C LEU A 120 -5.53 7.03 -10.78
N ARG A 121 -4.96 7.88 -11.63
CA ARG A 121 -5.70 8.53 -12.74
C ARG A 121 -6.28 7.50 -13.71
N GLU A 122 -5.49 6.51 -14.08
CA GLU A 122 -5.90 5.48 -15.04
C GLU A 122 -6.94 4.53 -14.43
N THR A 123 -6.79 4.12 -13.17
CA THR A 123 -7.75 3.28 -12.44
C THR A 123 -9.10 3.98 -12.29
N ARG A 124 -9.10 5.26 -11.90
CA ARG A 124 -10.33 6.05 -11.82
C ARG A 124 -11.05 6.13 -13.16
N GLY A 125 -10.30 6.40 -14.24
CA GLY A 125 -10.84 6.42 -15.59
C GLY A 125 -11.43 5.08 -16.02
N HIS A 126 -10.81 3.96 -15.64
CA HIS A 126 -11.33 2.62 -15.88
C HIS A 126 -12.64 2.37 -15.14
N ILE A 127 -12.70 2.70 -13.84
CA ILE A 127 -13.92 2.55 -13.03
C ILE A 127 -15.10 3.31 -13.65
N LEU A 128 -14.90 4.57 -14.01
CA LEU A 128 -15.95 5.41 -14.60
C LEU A 128 -16.44 4.90 -15.98
N ARG A 129 -15.56 4.28 -16.77
CA ARG A 129 -15.92 3.78 -18.11
C ARG A 129 -16.56 2.40 -18.09
N GLU A 130 -16.02 1.49 -17.29
CA GLU A 130 -16.33 0.04 -17.39
C GLU A 130 -17.22 -0.47 -16.26
N HIS A 131 -17.37 0.29 -15.16
CA HIS A 131 -18.05 -0.18 -13.95
C HIS A 131 -19.17 0.75 -13.48
N GLY A 132 -19.88 1.37 -14.43
CA GLY A 132 -21.02 2.26 -14.15
C GLY A 132 -22.15 1.59 -13.35
N ASP A 133 -22.42 0.31 -13.59
CA ASP A 133 -23.41 -0.48 -12.84
C ASP A 133 -23.04 -0.62 -11.35
N LYS A 134 -21.73 -0.72 -11.06
CA LYS A 134 -21.21 -0.79 -9.69
C LYS A 134 -21.23 0.57 -9.00
N LEU A 135 -20.92 1.64 -9.74
CA LEU A 135 -21.04 2.99 -9.23
C LEU A 135 -22.48 3.33 -8.85
N GLU A 136 -23.45 3.00 -9.71
CA GLU A 136 -24.87 3.16 -9.42
C GLU A 136 -25.29 2.38 -8.16
N SER A 137 -24.91 1.10 -8.09
CA SER A 137 -25.20 0.25 -6.93
C SER A 137 -24.55 0.77 -5.64
N GLY A 138 -23.31 1.25 -5.71
CA GLY A 138 -22.56 1.80 -4.58
C GLY A 138 -23.17 3.10 -4.07
N MET A 139 -23.53 4.02 -4.98
CA MET A 139 -24.21 5.26 -4.60
C MET A 139 -25.55 4.98 -3.93
N PHE A 140 -26.34 4.04 -4.46
CA PHE A 140 -27.61 3.66 -3.84
C PHE A 140 -27.43 3.20 -2.38
N ILE A 141 -26.39 2.40 -2.10
CA ILE A 141 -26.07 1.95 -0.74
C ILE A 141 -25.67 3.14 0.14
N ILE A 142 -24.77 4.00 -0.35
CA ILE A 142 -24.31 5.20 0.39
C ILE A 142 -25.49 6.12 0.75
N GLU A 143 -26.39 6.37 -0.18
CA GLU A 143 -27.59 7.17 0.04
C GLU A 143 -28.53 6.51 1.07
N ALA A 144 -28.75 5.20 0.96
CA ALA A 144 -29.61 4.45 1.87
C ALA A 144 -29.07 4.39 3.31
N GLU A 145 -27.74 4.40 3.49
CA GLU A 145 -27.08 4.38 4.80
C GLU A 145 -26.83 5.79 5.37
N GLY A 146 -27.25 6.86 4.66
CA GLY A 146 -27.07 8.24 5.11
C GLY A 146 -25.66 8.80 4.94
N GLY A 147 -24.81 8.15 4.14
CA GLY A 147 -23.44 8.57 3.83
C GLY A 147 -23.31 9.63 2.72
N GLY A 148 -24.43 10.09 2.15
CA GLY A 148 -24.46 11.00 0.99
C GLY A 148 -23.81 12.37 1.22
N ASP A 149 -23.52 12.77 2.45
CA ASP A 149 -22.86 14.05 2.74
C ASP A 149 -21.37 14.05 2.38
N SER A 150 -20.71 12.88 2.38
CA SER A 150 -19.27 12.71 2.13
C SER A 150 -18.93 12.22 0.72
N ILE A 151 -19.83 11.47 0.07
CA ILE A 151 -19.68 10.98 -1.31
C ILE A 151 -20.97 11.31 -2.05
N ARG A 152 -20.90 12.26 -2.98
CA ARG A 152 -22.04 12.90 -3.64
C ARG A 152 -22.11 12.61 -5.14
N SER A 153 -21.06 12.03 -5.71
CA SER A 153 -20.97 11.78 -7.14
C SER A 153 -20.27 10.46 -7.46
N TRP A 154 -20.50 9.96 -8.67
CA TRP A 154 -19.81 8.79 -9.20
C TRP A 154 -18.32 9.02 -9.30
N GLU A 155 -17.92 10.25 -9.62
CA GLU A 155 -16.52 10.67 -9.66
C GLU A 155 -15.86 10.59 -8.29
N GLU A 156 -16.52 11.06 -7.23
CA GLU A 156 -16.01 10.97 -5.86
C GLU A 156 -15.93 9.51 -5.38
N LEU A 157 -16.92 8.69 -5.70
CA LEU A 157 -16.90 7.25 -5.38
C LEU A 157 -15.79 6.51 -6.14
N ALA A 158 -15.63 6.81 -7.43
CA ALA A 158 -14.57 6.23 -8.25
C ALA A 158 -13.17 6.66 -7.78
N GLU A 159 -13.02 7.92 -7.36
CA GLU A 159 -11.79 8.44 -6.76
C GLU A 159 -11.46 7.69 -5.46
N LEU A 160 -12.43 7.50 -4.57
CA LEU A 160 -12.25 6.72 -3.34
C LEU A 160 -11.79 5.29 -3.63
N TRP A 161 -12.47 4.59 -4.53
CA TRP A 161 -12.12 3.21 -4.90
C TRP A 161 -10.76 3.12 -5.61
N ALA A 162 -10.41 4.13 -6.42
CA ALA A 162 -9.10 4.18 -7.05
C ALA A 162 -7.99 4.43 -6.03
N ASN A 163 -8.20 5.31 -5.04
CA ASN A 163 -7.25 5.52 -3.94
C ASN A 163 -7.04 4.23 -3.12
N GLN A 164 -8.11 3.52 -2.77
CA GLN A 164 -8.01 2.23 -2.07
C GLN A 164 -7.25 1.18 -2.89
N TYR A 165 -7.45 1.16 -4.21
CA TYR A 165 -6.70 0.27 -5.09
C TYR A 165 -5.21 0.60 -5.12
N VAL A 166 -4.86 1.88 -5.26
CA VAL A 166 -3.47 2.36 -5.31
C VAL A 166 -2.76 2.03 -3.99
N ASP A 167 -3.41 2.28 -2.86
CA ASP A 167 -2.87 1.98 -1.54
C ASP A 167 -2.61 0.47 -1.36
N MET A 168 -3.58 -0.38 -1.74
CA MET A 168 -3.40 -1.83 -1.79
C MET A 168 -2.19 -2.25 -2.65
N VAL A 169 -1.97 -1.57 -3.78
CA VAL A 169 -0.84 -1.81 -4.68
C VAL A 169 0.48 -1.35 -4.07
N THR A 170 0.51 -0.21 -3.37
CA THR A 170 1.68 0.29 -2.64
C THR A 170 2.10 -0.65 -1.52
N HIS A 171 1.13 -1.12 -0.72
CA HIS A 171 1.35 -2.19 0.26
C HIS A 171 1.93 -3.45 -0.39
N TYR A 172 1.36 -3.91 -1.51
CA TYR A 172 1.86 -5.09 -2.23
C TYR A 172 3.30 -4.93 -2.74
N ARG A 173 3.63 -3.78 -3.34
CA ARG A 173 5.00 -3.47 -3.81
C ARG A 173 5.98 -3.43 -2.64
N SER A 174 5.59 -2.84 -1.52
CA SER A 174 6.37 -2.84 -0.27
C SER A 174 6.65 -4.26 0.22
N TYR A 175 5.61 -5.10 0.27
CA TYR A 175 5.72 -6.49 0.66
C TYR A 175 6.66 -7.26 -0.27
N VAL A 176 6.56 -7.10 -1.59
CA VAL A 176 7.45 -7.79 -2.55
C VAL A 176 8.91 -7.39 -2.35
N ALA A 177 9.20 -6.09 -2.20
CA ALA A 177 10.56 -5.58 -1.97
C ALA A 177 11.17 -6.13 -0.68
N LEU A 178 10.43 -6.05 0.43
CA LEU A 178 10.90 -6.50 1.74
C LEU A 178 10.96 -8.02 1.86
N ARG A 179 10.05 -8.75 1.21
CA ARG A 179 10.05 -10.21 1.14
C ARG A 179 11.28 -10.72 0.40
N HIS A 180 11.72 -10.03 -0.65
CA HIS A 180 12.96 -10.36 -1.36
C HIS A 180 14.17 -10.38 -0.42
N ARG A 181 14.26 -9.38 0.47
CA ARG A 181 15.31 -9.27 1.49
C ARG A 181 15.08 -10.12 2.74
N ARG A 182 13.99 -10.90 2.78
CA ARG A 182 13.61 -11.76 3.90
C ARG A 182 13.54 -10.97 5.22
N LEU A 183 12.94 -9.78 5.18
CA LEU A 183 12.77 -8.95 6.37
C LEU A 183 12.07 -9.76 7.48
N PRO A 184 12.65 -9.87 8.69
CA PRO A 184 12.01 -10.57 9.80
C PRO A 184 10.63 -9.98 10.10
N LYS A 185 9.66 -10.86 10.43
CA LYS A 185 8.30 -10.48 10.85
C LYS A 185 7.46 -9.74 9.81
N LEU A 186 7.93 -9.63 8.56
CA LEU A 186 7.16 -9.03 7.47
C LEU A 186 5.79 -9.70 7.30
N ASP A 187 5.71 -11.03 7.34
CA ASP A 187 4.42 -11.73 7.22
C ASP A 187 3.47 -11.43 8.39
N TYR A 188 3.99 -11.06 9.56
CA TYR A 188 3.16 -10.64 10.70
C TYR A 188 2.60 -9.23 10.48
N ILE A 189 3.42 -8.29 9.98
CA ILE A 189 2.98 -6.96 9.56
C ILE A 189 1.91 -7.10 8.47
N TRP A 190 2.21 -7.89 7.44
CA TRP A 190 1.33 -8.16 6.31
C TRP A 190 0.00 -8.79 6.71
N ALA A 191 0.01 -9.70 7.68
CA ALA A 191 -1.22 -10.30 8.20
C ALA A 191 -2.07 -9.30 9.00
N GLY A 192 -1.45 -8.28 9.62
CA GLY A 192 -2.11 -7.21 10.37
C GLY A 192 -2.96 -6.28 9.49
N LEU A 193 -2.49 -6.01 8.27
CA LEU A 193 -3.18 -5.21 7.23
C LEU A 193 -4.50 -5.84 6.74
N ASN A 194 -4.82 -7.06 7.14
CA ASN A 194 -6.08 -7.71 6.76
C ASN A 194 -7.32 -7.12 7.45
N LYS A 195 -7.16 -6.11 8.31
CA LYS A 195 -8.26 -5.47 9.04
C LYS A 195 -8.89 -4.31 8.27
N ASP A 196 -8.25 -3.87 7.19
CA ASP A 196 -8.75 -2.79 6.35
C ASP A 196 -9.83 -3.28 5.38
N PHE A 197 -10.64 -2.34 4.88
CA PHE A 197 -11.80 -2.62 4.00
C PHE A 197 -11.42 -3.39 2.72
N PHE A 198 -10.15 -3.30 2.28
CA PHE A 198 -9.61 -4.01 1.11
C PHE A 198 -8.24 -4.61 1.43
N PRO A 199 -8.18 -5.88 1.85
CA PRO A 199 -6.96 -6.45 2.39
C PRO A 199 -5.90 -6.63 1.29
N PRO A 200 -4.66 -6.16 1.50
CA PRO A 200 -3.55 -6.35 0.56
C PRO A 200 -3.26 -7.81 0.20
N ASN A 201 -3.72 -8.75 1.04
CA ASN A 201 -3.65 -10.19 0.78
C ASN A 201 -4.36 -10.62 -0.52
N LEU A 202 -5.27 -9.81 -1.07
CA LEU A 202 -5.98 -10.08 -2.30
C LEU A 202 -4.97 -10.29 -3.44
N LEU A 203 -4.03 -9.35 -3.60
CA LEU A 203 -2.99 -9.45 -4.62
C LEU A 203 -2.05 -10.63 -4.39
N THR A 204 -1.72 -10.99 -3.14
CA THR A 204 -0.90 -12.19 -2.87
C THR A 204 -1.61 -13.50 -3.20
N ARG A 205 -2.95 -13.54 -3.13
CA ARG A 205 -3.71 -14.72 -3.55
C ARG A 205 -3.78 -14.85 -5.06
N ILE A 206 -3.92 -13.74 -5.76
CA ILE A 206 -3.80 -13.69 -7.23
C ILE A 206 -2.38 -14.12 -7.64
N GLU A 207 -1.34 -13.57 -7.00
CA GLU A 207 0.06 -13.96 -7.20
C GLU A 207 0.26 -15.47 -7.06
N ARG A 208 -0.29 -16.10 -6.02
CA ARG A 208 -0.15 -17.56 -5.81
C ARG A 208 -0.69 -18.39 -6.97
N GLN A 209 -1.67 -17.88 -7.71
CA GLN A 209 -2.28 -18.60 -8.84
C GLN A 209 -1.69 -18.21 -10.19
N ARG A 210 -1.30 -16.94 -10.36
CA ARG A 210 -0.92 -16.35 -11.66
C ARG A 210 0.56 -15.98 -11.76
N GLY A 211 1.28 -15.95 -10.64
CA GLY A 211 2.66 -15.49 -10.55
C GLY A 211 2.78 -13.99 -10.27
N VAL A 212 3.94 -13.59 -9.76
CA VAL A 212 4.26 -12.19 -9.44
C VAL A 212 4.35 -11.31 -10.69
N GLU A 213 4.86 -11.85 -11.79
CA GLU A 213 4.95 -11.15 -13.08
C GLU A 213 3.57 -10.73 -13.60
N TYR A 214 2.54 -11.57 -13.41
CA TYR A 214 1.17 -11.23 -13.77
C TYR A 214 0.66 -10.05 -12.94
N VAL A 215 0.91 -10.05 -11.63
CA VAL A 215 0.46 -8.95 -10.77
C VAL A 215 1.14 -7.64 -11.16
N PHE A 216 2.45 -7.66 -11.44
CA PHE A 216 3.16 -6.47 -11.93
C PHE A 216 2.72 -6.02 -13.33
N ASP A 217 2.35 -6.96 -14.21
CA ASP A 217 1.79 -6.62 -15.52
C ASP A 217 0.46 -5.87 -15.38
N VAL A 218 -0.44 -6.32 -14.49
CA VAL A 218 -1.74 -5.65 -14.28
C VAL A 218 -1.62 -4.27 -13.62
N ILE A 219 -0.72 -4.10 -12.65
CA ILE A 219 -0.58 -2.82 -11.92
C ILE A 219 0.26 -1.78 -12.68
N GLU A 220 1.24 -2.18 -13.49
CA GLU A 220 2.11 -1.22 -14.19
C GLU A 220 1.77 -1.10 -15.68
N ARG A 221 1.92 -2.18 -16.45
CA ARG A 221 1.79 -2.13 -17.92
C ARG A 221 0.35 -1.93 -18.37
N ARG A 222 -0.57 -2.54 -17.63
CA ARG A 222 -2.00 -2.55 -17.89
C ARG A 222 -2.77 -1.65 -16.92
N ALA A 223 -2.09 -0.72 -16.26
CA ALA A 223 -2.75 0.34 -15.50
C ALA A 223 -3.87 0.99 -16.35
N GLY A 224 -5.04 1.18 -15.74
CA GLY A 224 -6.24 1.64 -16.44
C GLY A 224 -7.02 0.59 -17.24
N SER A 225 -6.67 -0.68 -17.11
CA SER A 225 -7.48 -1.81 -17.59
C SER A 225 -7.81 -2.82 -16.49
N TYR A 226 -7.46 -2.50 -15.25
CA TYR A 226 -7.66 -3.32 -14.07
C TYR A 226 -7.82 -2.39 -12.85
N CYS A 227 -8.79 -2.68 -11.99
CA CYS A 227 -9.03 -1.95 -10.75
C CYS A 227 -9.40 -2.88 -9.59
N LEU A 228 -9.74 -2.29 -8.45
CA LEU A 228 -10.20 -3.01 -7.26
C LEU A 228 -11.35 -3.99 -7.54
N ILE A 229 -12.34 -3.57 -8.35
CA ILE A 229 -13.50 -4.39 -8.71
C ILE A 229 -13.06 -5.63 -9.49
N ASP A 230 -12.14 -5.46 -10.44
CA ASP A 230 -11.60 -6.57 -11.23
C ASP A 230 -10.78 -7.52 -10.36
N ALA A 231 -10.02 -6.97 -9.40
CA ALA A 231 -9.26 -7.73 -8.42
C ALA A 231 -10.15 -8.60 -7.53
N LEU A 232 -11.26 -8.05 -7.04
CA LEU A 232 -12.25 -8.80 -6.26
C LEU A 232 -12.89 -9.92 -7.08
N ARG A 233 -13.31 -9.63 -8.33
CA ARG A 233 -13.87 -10.63 -9.23
C ARG A 233 -12.90 -11.78 -9.54
N GLU A 234 -11.62 -11.47 -9.81
CA GLU A 234 -10.61 -12.51 -10.05
C GLU A 234 -10.36 -13.35 -8.81
N PHE A 235 -10.29 -12.72 -7.63
CA PHE A 235 -10.17 -13.41 -6.35
C PHE A 235 -11.34 -14.38 -6.11
N GLU A 236 -12.58 -13.94 -6.34
CA GLU A 236 -13.77 -14.78 -6.19
C GLU A 236 -13.72 -15.98 -7.13
N SER A 237 -13.38 -15.76 -8.40
CA SER A 237 -13.24 -16.83 -9.40
C SER A 237 -12.16 -17.85 -9.02
N ILE A 238 -11.05 -17.41 -8.41
CA ILE A 238 -10.01 -18.30 -7.87
C ILE A 238 -10.58 -19.15 -6.72
N GLY A 239 -11.36 -18.54 -5.83
CA GLY A 239 -12.04 -19.21 -4.73
C GLY A 239 -12.99 -20.31 -5.21
N GLU A 240 -13.86 -19.99 -6.16
CA GLU A 240 -14.81 -20.93 -6.76
C GLU A 240 -14.12 -22.12 -7.43
N ARG A 241 -13.07 -21.87 -8.22
CA ARG A 241 -12.28 -22.94 -8.87
C ARG A 241 -11.60 -23.85 -7.85
N SER A 242 -11.12 -23.27 -6.76
CA SER A 242 -10.49 -24.03 -5.68
C SER A 242 -11.52 -24.91 -4.99
N ALA A 243 -12.70 -24.38 -4.64
CA ALA A 243 -13.79 -25.16 -4.05
C ALA A 243 -14.21 -26.33 -4.94
N TYR A 244 -14.37 -26.11 -6.26
CA TYR A 244 -14.69 -27.17 -7.22
C TYR A 244 -13.64 -28.29 -7.25
N ARG A 245 -12.35 -27.99 -7.09
CA ARG A 245 -11.29 -29.02 -7.07
C ARG A 245 -11.33 -29.92 -5.82
N TYR A 246 -11.94 -29.47 -4.72
CA TYR A 246 -12.02 -30.22 -3.46
C TYR A 246 -13.38 -30.88 -3.23
N THR A 247 -14.36 -30.64 -4.10
CA THR A 247 -15.71 -31.23 -4.04
C THR A 247 -15.99 -32.27 -5.12
N VAL A 248 -14.97 -32.67 -5.89
CA VAL A 248 -14.99 -33.75 -6.89
C VAL A 248 -14.17 -34.94 -6.39
#